data_AF-A0A533I8M2-F1
#
_entry.id   AF-A0A533I8M2-F1
#
_cell.length_a   1.000
_cell.length_b   1.000
_cell.length_c   1.000
_cell.angle_alpha   90.00
_cell.angle_beta   90.00
_cell.angle_gamma   90.00
#
_symmetry.space_group_name_H-M   'P 1'
#
loop_
_entity.id
_entity.type
_entity.pdbx_description
1 polymer ?
#
loop_
_entity_poly.entity_id
_entity_poly.type
_entity_poly.pdbx_seq_one_letter_code
_entity_poly.pdbx_strand_id
1 'polypeptide(L)' 'MIAHLKFIEQAQSLGFTLREISRIQPQLGEHIISCSDAFVLLAEKHRAVCALIEALLAQLIGSASSADQPELMAMD' A
#
# COMPACT_ATOMS: atom_id res chain seq x y z
N MET A 1 -23.98 14.91 -1.72
CA MET A 1 -23.52 14.42 -0.39
C MET A 1 -23.25 12.92 -0.39
N ILE A 2 -24.23 12.06 -0.73
CA ILE A 2 -24.05 10.59 -0.71
C ILE A 2 -22.91 10.11 -1.62
N ALA A 3 -22.74 10.69 -2.81
CA ALA A 3 -21.69 10.30 -3.74
C ALA A 3 -20.27 10.49 -3.18
N HIS A 4 -20.02 11.55 -2.42
CA HIS A 4 -18.71 11.80 -1.80
C HIS A 4 -18.41 10.79 -0.69
N LEU A 5 -19.42 10.46 0.12
CA LEU A 5 -19.30 9.42 1.16
C LEU A 5 -18.99 8.06 0.55
N LYS A 6 -19.69 7.69 -0.54
CA LYS A 6 -19.42 6.44 -1.29
C LYS A 6 -18.02 6.43 -1.89
N PHE A 7 -17.54 7.56 -2.40
CA PHE A 7 -16.17 7.67 -2.90
C PHE A 7 -15.14 7.44 -1.78
N ILE A 8 -15.33 8.07 -0.62
CA ILE A 8 -14.44 7.90 0.53
C ILE A 8 -14.44 6.44 0.98
N GLU A 9 -15.62 5.81 1.09
CA GLU A 9 -15.77 4.40 1.45
C GLU A 9 -15.03 3.48 0.47
N GLN A 10 -15.18 3.71 -0.84
CA GLN A 10 -14.48 2.95 -1.87
C GLN A 10 -12.96 3.17 -1.86
N ALA A 11 -12.50 4.40 -1.64
CA ALA A 11 -11.08 4.67 -1.55
C ALA A 11 -10.46 3.98 -0.31
N GLN A 12 -11.17 4.00 0.82
CA GLN A 12 -10.73 3.31 2.03
C GLN A 12 -10.70 1.79 1.88
N SER A 13 -11.65 1.18 1.15
CA SER A 13 -11.63 -0.26 0.88
C SER A 13 -10.45 -0.70 -0.02
N LEU A 14 -9.94 0.22 -0.84
CA LEU A 14 -8.68 0.05 -1.61
C LEU A 14 -7.43 0.33 -0.78
N GLY A 15 -7.58 0.66 0.51
CA GLY A 15 -6.47 0.90 1.43
C GLY A 15 -5.96 2.33 1.46
N PHE A 16 -6.63 3.29 0.82
CA PHE A 16 -6.30 4.71 0.97
C PHE A 16 -6.70 5.24 2.35
N THR A 17 -5.81 5.98 2.98
CA THR A 17 -6.04 6.70 4.22
C THR A 17 -6.79 7.99 3.97
N LEU A 18 -7.49 8.52 4.97
CA LEU A 18 -8.14 9.83 4.88
C LEU A 18 -7.16 10.95 4.55
N ARG A 19 -5.89 10.83 4.96
CA ARG A 19 -4.82 11.79 4.64
C ARG A 19 -4.43 11.77 3.16
N GLU A 20 -4.43 10.59 2.54
CA GLU A 20 -4.20 10.47 1.09
C GLU A 20 -5.41 11.03 0.32
N ILE A 21 -6.62 10.70 0.77
CA ILE A 21 -7.88 11.13 0.13
C ILE A 21 -8.09 12.66 0.25
N SER A 22 -7.70 13.28 1.37
CA SER A 22 -7.90 14.73 1.61
C SER A 22 -7.12 15.64 0.67
N ARG A 23 -6.15 15.10 -0.07
CA ARG A 23 -5.37 15.85 -1.07
C ARG A 23 -6.11 15.99 -2.40
N ILE A 24 -7.19 15.24 -2.58
CA ILE A 24 -7.95 15.23 -3.81
C ILE A 24 -9.03 16.29 -3.72
N GLN A 25 -9.14 17.10 -4.77
CA GLN A 25 -10.22 18.07 -4.89
C GLN A 25 -11.40 17.42 -5.62
N PRO A 26 -12.52 17.16 -4.93
CA PRO A 26 -13.68 16.56 -5.58
C PRO A 26 -14.28 17.53 -6.60
N GLN A 27 -14.71 16.99 -7.73
CA GLN A 27 -15.35 17.73 -8.81
C GLN A 27 -16.85 17.39 -8.89
N LEU A 28 -17.62 18.36 -9.36
CA LEU A 28 -19.02 18.17 -9.73
C LEU A 28 -19.08 17.75 -11.19
N GLY A 29 -19.68 16.59 -11.48
CA GLY A 29 -19.77 16.06 -12.85
C GLY A 29 -19.95 14.55 -12.87
N GLU A 30 -19.71 13.94 -14.03
CA GLU A 30 -19.78 12.49 -14.25
C GLU A 30 -18.74 11.72 -13.42
N HIS A 31 -17.59 12.35 -13.16
CA HIS A 31 -16.53 11.80 -12.32
C HIS A 31 -16.30 12.66 -11.08
N ILE A 32 -16.18 12.01 -9.92
CA ILE A 32 -15.97 12.68 -8.62
C ILE A 32 -14.55 13.27 -8.55
N ILE A 33 -13.60 12.73 -9.30
CA ILE A 33 -12.21 13.19 -9.39
C ILE A 33 -11.78 13.13 -10.85
N SER A 34 -10.79 13.92 -11.27
CA SER A 34 -10.29 13.82 -12.65
C SER A 34 -9.60 12.48 -12.89
N CYS A 35 -9.64 11.96 -14.11
CA CYS A 35 -8.94 10.71 -14.45
C CYS A 35 -7.42 10.84 -14.26
N SER A 36 -6.86 12.02 -14.51
CA SER A 36 -5.44 12.30 -14.28
C SER A 36 -5.07 12.21 -12.80
N ASP A 37 -5.88 12.82 -11.92
CA ASP A 37 -5.66 12.74 -10.47
C ASP A 37 -5.84 11.31 -9.96
N ALA A 38 -6.87 10.61 -10.46
CA ALA A 38 -7.11 9.20 -10.14
C ALA A 38 -5.90 8.33 -10.52
N PHE A 39 -5.35 8.53 -11.71
CA PHE A 39 -4.19 7.78 -12.19
C PHE A 39 -2.97 8.01 -11.32
N VAL A 40 -2.66 9.28 -10.99
CA VAL A 40 -1.54 9.62 -10.12
C VAL A 40 -1.72 8.98 -8.73
N LEU A 41 -2.91 9.10 -8.15
CA LEU A 41 -3.21 8.56 -6.82
C LEU A 41 -3.03 7.04 -6.76
N LEU A 42 -3.54 6.34 -7.79
CA LEU A 42 -3.41 4.88 -7.91
C LEU A 42 -1.96 4.45 -8.14
N ALA A 43 -1.21 5.18 -8.97
CA ALA A 43 0.20 4.88 -9.23
C ALA A 43 1.06 5.04 -7.97
N GLU A 44 0.85 6.11 -7.20
CA GLU A 44 1.52 6.32 -5.91
C GLU A 44 1.20 5.19 -4.92
N LYS A 45 -0.07 4.81 -4.81
CA LYS A 45 -0.49 3.73 -3.92
C LYS A 45 0.09 2.39 -4.31
N HIS A 46 0.04 2.06 -5.59
CA HIS A 46 0.64 0.85 -6.14
C HIS A 46 2.13 0.79 -5.82
N ARG A 47 2.88 1.87 -6.06
CA ARG A 47 4.31 1.96 -5.73
C ARG A 47 4.58 1.74 -4.24
N ALA A 48 3.78 2.35 -3.36
CA ALA A 48 3.93 2.19 -1.92
C ALA A 48 3.67 0.74 -1.47
N VAL A 49 2.65 0.09 -2.01
CA VAL A 49 2.34 -1.32 -1.73
C VAL A 49 3.43 -2.24 -2.25
N CYS A 50 3.94 -2.03 -3.46
CA CYS A 50 5.07 -2.80 -3.99
C CYS A 50 6.30 -2.71 -3.08
N ALA A 51 6.66 -1.50 -2.63
CA ALA A 51 7.80 -1.31 -1.73
C ALA A 51 7.61 -2.04 -0.38
N LEU A 52 6.38 -2.05 0.16
CA LEU A 52 6.07 -2.80 1.38
C LEU A 52 6.19 -4.31 1.18
N ILE A 53 5.71 -4.83 0.04
CA ILE A 53 5.84 -6.25 -0.31
C ILE A 53 7.31 -6.63 -0.46
N GLU A 54 8.10 -5.84 -1.18
CA GLU A 54 9.54 -6.05 -1.35
C GLU A 54 10.27 -6.07 0.01
N ALA A 55 9.97 -5.11 0.88
CA ALA A 55 10.54 -5.05 2.22
C ALA A 55 10.17 -6.28 3.07
N LEU A 56 8.91 -6.73 2.99
CA LEU A 56 8.46 -7.93 3.71
C LEU A 56 9.13 -9.19 3.18
N LEU A 57 9.24 -9.34 1.86
CA LEU A 57 9.91 -10.48 1.24
C LEU A 57 11.40 -10.53 1.63
N ALA A 58 12.08 -9.39 1.65
CA ALA A 58 13.47 -9.31 2.10
C ALA A 58 13.65 -9.77 3.56
N GLN A 59 12.71 -9.43 4.44
CA GLN A 59 12.73 -9.89 5.84
C GLN A 59 12.50 -11.40 5.96
N LEU A 60 11.53 -11.94 5.23
CA LEU A 60 11.23 -13.37 5.24
C LEU A 60 12.42 -14.19 4.72
N ILE A 61 13.05 -13.77 3.61
CA ILE A 61 14.25 -14.42 3.07
C ILE A 61 15.43 -14.29 4.03
N GLY A 62 15.66 -13.10 4.60
CA GLY A 62 16.72 -12.88 5.57
C GLY A 62 16.58 -13.74 6.84
N SER A 63 15.34 -13.93 7.32
CA SER A 63 15.04 -14.79 8.48
C SER A 63 15.24 -16.29 8.22
N ALA A 64 15.11 -16.74 6.97
CA ALA A 64 15.38 -18.13 6.59
C ALA A 64 16.89 -18.44 6.57
N SER A 65 17.75 -17.44 6.31
CA SER A 65 19.21 -17.61 6.27
C SER A 65 19.86 -17.83 7.64
N SER A 66 19.22 -17.41 8.74
CA SER A 66 19.74 -17.59 10.10
C SER A 66 19.44 -18.97 10.71
N ALA A 67 18.56 -19.77 10.09
CA ALA A 67 18.17 -21.10 10.58
C ALA A 67 19.13 -22.23 10.15
N ASP A 68 20.17 -21.93 9.36
CA ASP A 68 21.04 -22.91 8.70
C ASP A 68 22.48 -22.91 9.24
N GLN A 69 22.68 -22.52 10.51
CA GLN A 69 23.96 -22.73 11.19
C GLN A 69 23.98 -24.13 11.83
N PRO A 70 24.76 -25.09 11.30
CA PRO A 70 24.99 -26.33 12.01
C PRO A 70 25.80 -26.03 13.28
N GLU A 71 25.30 -26.43 14.44
CA GLU A 71 26.03 -26.43 15.71
C GLU A 71 27.31 -27.26 15.56
N LEU A 72 28.40 -26.58 15.22
CA LEU A 72 29.73 -27.15 15.13
C LEU A 72 30.30 -27.27 16.55
N MET A 73 30.30 -28.51 17.04
CA MET A 73 31.17 -29.06 18.09
C MET A 73 31.19 -28.35 19.45
N ALA A 74 30.48 -28.95 20.42
CA ALA A 74 31.01 -29.12 21.76
C ALA A 74 31.32 -30.61 21.95
N MET A 75 32.60 -30.96 21.84
CA MET A 75 33.13 -32.24 22.27
C MET A 75 34.12 -31.94 23.39
N ASP A 76 33.64 -32.05 24.61
CA ASP A 76 34.40 -32.24 25.85
C ASP A 76 33.56 -33.13 26.78
#